data_AF-A0A949QEU6-F1
#
_entry.id   AF-A0A949QEU6-F1
#
_cell.length_a   1.000
_cell.length_b   1.000
_cell.length_c   1.000
_cell.angle_alpha   90.00
_cell.angle_beta   90.00
_cell.angle_gamma   90.00
#
_symmetry.space_group_name_H-M   'P 1'
#
loop_
_entity.id
_entity.type
_entity.pdbx_description
1 polymer ?
#
loop_
_entity_poly.entity_id
_entity_poly.type
_entity_poly.pdbx_seq_one_letter_code
_entity_poly.pdbx_strand_id
1 'polypeptide(L)' 'MQSHSNVGSGEDITVKELALTIAKVIGYEGSISFDPTKPDGTPGKLMDSTRLNNLGWRASVSLEEGLRLAYSDFLKNQDG' A
#
# COMPACT_ATOMS: atom_id res chain seq x y z
N MET A 1 -25.26 -4.90 -17.26
CA MET A 1 -24.39 -6.05 -16.90
C MET A 1 -23.02 -5.50 -16.53
N GLN A 2 -22.51 -5.71 -15.32
CA GLN A 2 -21.15 -5.28 -14.97
C GLN A 2 -20.15 -6.36 -15.42
N SER A 3 -19.37 -6.07 -16.46
CA SER A 3 -18.34 -6.96 -17.00
C SER A 3 -17.00 -6.86 -16.27
N HIS A 4 -16.75 -5.77 -15.54
CA HIS A 4 -15.52 -5.55 -14.79
C HIS A 4 -15.61 -6.09 -13.36
N SER A 5 -14.46 -6.46 -12.80
CA SER A 5 -14.28 -6.84 -11.40
C SER A 5 -13.18 -5.98 -10.79
N ASN A 6 -13.45 -5.42 -9.61
CA ASN A 6 -12.47 -4.71 -8.81
C ASN A 6 -11.46 -5.69 -8.20
N VAL A 7 -10.17 -5.36 -8.28
CA VAL A 7 -9.05 -6.19 -7.77
C VAL A 7 -8.21 -5.38 -6.78
N GLY A 8 -8.41 -5.60 -5.49
CA GLY A 8 -7.70 -4.91 -4.42
C GLY A 8 -7.85 -5.64 -3.09
N SER A 9 -7.01 -5.30 -2.11
CA SER A 9 -6.99 -5.92 -0.78
C SER A 9 -8.31 -5.77 -0.02
N GLY A 10 -9.06 -4.69 -0.28
CA GLY A 10 -10.26 -4.34 0.49
C GLY A 10 -9.94 -3.69 1.84
N GLU A 11 -8.68 -3.32 2.07
CA GLU A 11 -8.20 -2.63 3.27
C GLU A 11 -7.69 -1.24 2.88
N ASP A 12 -7.91 -0.25 3.75
CA ASP A 12 -7.38 1.11 3.61
C ASP A 12 -6.42 1.41 4.78
N ILE A 13 -5.47 2.30 4.55
CA ILE A 13 -4.49 2.75 5.54
C ILE A 13 -4.29 4.25 5.41
N THR A 14 -3.87 4.89 6.49
CA THR A 14 -3.48 6.29 6.43
C THR A 14 -2.13 6.47 5.70
N VAL A 15 -1.92 7.65 5.12
CA VAL A 15 -0.60 8.06 4.58
C VAL A 15 0.49 7.95 5.65
N LYS A 16 0.13 8.23 6.91
CA LYS A 16 1.05 8.12 8.05
C LYS A 16 1.51 6.68 8.29
N GLU A 17 0.58 5.72 8.33
CA GLU A 17 0.91 4.30 8.50
C GLU A 17 1.77 3.78 7.34
N LEU A 18 1.45 4.19 6.10
CA LEU A 18 2.26 3.84 4.94
C LEU A 18 3.70 4.35 5.07
N ALA A 19 3.89 5.64 5.39
CA ALA A 19 5.22 6.24 5.53
C ALA A 19 6.04 5.57 6.64
N LEU A 20 5.43 5.29 7.79
CA LEU A 20 6.09 4.60 8.90
C LEU A 20 6.43 3.14 8.55
N THR A 21 5.57 2.46 7.80
CA THR A 21 5.83 1.08 7.34
C THR A 21 7.01 1.05 6.36
N ILE A 22 7.07 2.00 5.43
CA ILE A 22 8.21 2.16 4.51
C ILE A 22 9.50 2.41 5.31
N ALA A 23 9.49 3.35 6.26
CA ALA A 23 10.66 3.64 7.10
C ALA A 23 11.18 2.39 7.84
N LYS A 24 10.26 1.60 8.42
CA LYS A 24 10.59 0.31 9.05
C LYS A 24 11.21 -0.66 8.05
N VAL A 25 10.64 -0.79 6.85
CA VAL A 25 11.11 -1.74 5.82
C VAL A 25 12.52 -1.40 5.33
N ILE A 26 12.83 -0.11 5.16
CA ILE A 26 14.13 0.33 4.64
C ILE A 26 15.19 0.54 5.73
N GLY A 27 14.82 0.44 7.01
CA GLY A 27 15.73 0.69 8.14
C GLY A 27 16.05 2.17 8.36
N TYR A 28 15.10 3.07 8.09
CA TYR A 28 15.28 4.50 8.33
C TYR A 28 15.16 4.85 9.82
N GLU A 29 16.24 5.38 10.40
CA GLU A 29 16.32 5.72 11.83
C GLU A 29 16.04 7.21 12.13
N GLY A 30 15.75 8.02 11.11
CA GLY A 30 15.40 9.43 11.29
C GLY A 30 13.95 9.65 11.71
N SER A 31 13.54 10.92 11.80
CA SER A 31 12.17 11.31 12.16
C SER A 31 11.33 11.66 10.94
N ILE A 32 10.13 11.08 10.85
CA ILE A 32 9.12 11.49 9.87
C ILE A 32 8.22 12.57 10.49
N SER A 33 8.07 13.70 9.80
CA SER A 33 7.13 14.77 10.17
C SER A 33 6.08 14.97 9.06
N PHE A 34 4.88 15.37 9.48
CA PHE A 34 3.76 15.68 8.59
C PHE A 34 3.40 17.15 8.79
N ASP A 35 3.41 17.94 7.72
CA ASP A 35 3.10 19.37 7.76
C ASP A 35 1.58 19.58 7.61
N PRO A 36 0.85 19.93 8.69
CA PRO A 36 -0.60 20.10 8.64
C PRO A 36 -1.03 21.40 7.94
N THR A 37 -0.08 22.26 7.55
CA THR A 37 -0.40 23.46 6.76
C THR A 37 -0.65 23.13 5.28
N LYS A 38 -0.32 21.91 4.85
CA LYS A 38 -0.60 21.43 3.50
C LYS A 38 -1.99 20.79 3.43
N PRO A 39 -2.73 20.99 2.32
CA PRO A 39 -4.05 20.40 2.17
C PRO A 39 -3.95 18.89 1.99
N ASP A 40 -4.84 18.15 2.65
CA ASP A 40 -5.06 16.73 2.40
C ASP A 40 -5.87 16.50 1.12
N GLY A 41 -5.72 15.31 0.55
CA GLY A 41 -6.57 14.81 -0.53
C GLY A 41 -7.95 14.36 -0.03
N THR A 42 -8.65 13.57 -0.84
CA THR A 42 -9.91 12.93 -0.40
C THR A 42 -9.63 12.04 0.82
N PRO A 43 -10.46 12.09 1.90
CA PRO A 43 -10.19 11.38 3.15
C PRO A 43 -10.05 9.85 3.06
N GLY A 44 -10.54 9.23 1.99
CA GLY A 44 -10.42 7.80 1.76
C GLY A 44 -10.65 7.44 0.30
N LYS A 45 -9.95 6.42 -0.17
CA LYS A 45 -10.08 5.89 -1.53
C LYS A 45 -9.93 4.39 -1.51
N LEU A 46 -11.00 3.72 -1.06
CA LEU A 46 -11.07 2.27 -0.99
C LEU A 46 -11.91 1.71 -2.14
N MET A 47 -11.38 0.67 -2.79
CA MET A 47 -12.10 -0.06 -3.81
C MET A 47 -12.81 -1.28 -3.19
N ASP A 48 -14.10 -1.45 -3.49
CA ASP A 48 -14.86 -2.63 -3.06
C ASP A 48 -14.57 -3.84 -3.95
N SER A 49 -13.84 -4.82 -3.40
CA SER A 49 -13.51 -6.09 -4.07
C SER A 49 -14.47 -7.25 -3.70
N THR A 50 -15.61 -6.99 -3.06
CA THR A 50 -16.55 -8.02 -2.55
C THR A 50 -16.94 -9.03 -3.63
N ARG A 51 -17.19 -8.57 -4.87
CA ARG A 51 -17.51 -9.46 -5.99
C ARG A 51 -16.40 -10.47 -6.27
N LEU A 52 -15.16 -9.99 -6.39
CA LEU A 52 -14.00 -10.85 -6.66
C LEU A 52 -13.73 -11.79 -5.48
N ASN A 53 -13.91 -11.27 -4.27
CA ASN A 53 -13.78 -12.04 -3.03
C ASN A 53 -14.81 -13.20 -2.98
N ASN A 54 -16.05 -12.98 -3.40
CA ASN A 54 -17.06 -14.04 -3.44
C ASN A 54 -16.76 -15.13 -4.47
N LEU A 55 -15.88 -14.87 -5.44
CA LEU A 55 -15.37 -15.87 -6.39
C LEU A 55 -14.19 -16.69 -5.84
N GLY A 56 -13.82 -16.49 -4.57
CA GLY A 56 -12.76 -17.25 -3.90
C GLY A 56 -11.36 -16.64 -4.01
N TRP A 57 -11.20 -15.53 -4.73
CA TRP A 57 -9.93 -14.81 -4.76
C TRP A 57 -9.73 -14.00 -3.49
N ARG A 58 -8.48 -13.92 -3.01
CA ARG A 58 -8.05 -13.06 -1.91
C ARG A 58 -6.64 -12.56 -2.20
N ALA A 59 -6.34 -11.32 -1.80
CA ALA A 59 -4.96 -10.84 -1.79
C ALA A 59 -4.14 -11.72 -0.84
N SER A 60 -2.99 -12.22 -1.31
CA SER A 60 -2.12 -13.12 -0.55
C SER A 60 -0.88 -12.43 0.03
N VAL A 61 -0.60 -11.21 -0.42
CA VAL A 61 0.57 -10.42 -0.02
C VAL A 61 0.08 -9.23 0.79
N SER A 62 0.57 -9.10 2.02
CA SER A 62 0.30 -7.93 2.86
C SER A 62 1.12 -6.73 2.39
N LEU A 63 0.75 -5.52 2.81
CA LEU A 63 1.50 -4.31 2.46
C LEU A 63 2.97 -4.39 2.90
N GLU A 64 3.24 -4.76 4.16
CA GLU A 64 4.62 -4.81 4.68
C GLU A 64 5.47 -5.83 3.91
N GLU A 65 4.88 -6.99 3.55
CA GLU A 65 5.57 -8.00 2.75
C GLU A 65 5.83 -7.52 1.32
N GLY A 66 4.81 -6.93 0.68
CA GLY A 66 4.96 -6.35 -0.66
C GLY A 66 6.04 -5.26 -0.70
N LEU A 67 6.10 -4.40 0.32
CA LEU A 67 7.15 -3.37 0.45
C LEU A 67 8.54 -3.99 0.63
N ARG A 68 8.69 -5.04 1.45
CA ARG A 68 9.97 -5.77 1.58
C ARG A 68 10.43 -6.36 0.25
N LEU A 69 9.52 -7.01 -0.48
CA LEU A 69 9.82 -7.61 -1.78
C LEU A 69 10.23 -6.54 -2.80
N ALA A 70 9.47 -5.44 -2.87
CA ALA A 70 9.76 -4.32 -3.76
C ALA A 70 11.11 -3.65 -3.43
N TYR A 71 11.42 -3.45 -2.15
CA TYR A 71 12.69 -2.87 -1.73
C TYR A 71 13.86 -3.81 -2.00
N SER A 72 13.69 -5.12 -1.76
CA SER A 72 14.69 -6.14 -2.11
C SER A 72 14.99 -6.16 -3.61
N ASP A 73 13.97 -6.05 -4.45
CA ASP A 73 14.11 -5.97 -5.90
C ASP A 73 14.82 -4.68 -6.32
N PHE A 74 14.40 -3.54 -5.76
CA PHE A 74 15.06 -2.24 -5.99
C PHE A 74 16.57 -2.30 -5.70
N LEU A 75 16.98 -2.89 -4.58
CA LEU A 75 18.40 -3.04 -4.22
C LEU A 75 19.19 -3.93 -5.18
N LYS A 76 18.56 -4.97 -5.75
CA LYS A 76 19.21 -5.89 -6.69
C LYS A 76 19.39 -5.28 -8.08
N ASN A 77 18.53 -4.32 -8.44
CA ASN A 77 18.47 -3.72 -9.77
C ASN A 77 19.01 -2.27 -9.78
N GLN A 78 19.84 -1.87 -8.81
CA GLN A 78 20.40 -0.51 -8.75
C GLN A 78 21.50 -0.24 -9.79
N ASP A 79 22.03 -1.27 -10.43
CA ASP A 79 22.98 -1.15 -11.52
C ASP A 79 22.23 -1.00 -12.86
N GLY A 80 21.85 0.24 -13.16
CA GLY A 80 21.47 0.69 -14.51
C GLY A 80 22.64 1.37 -15.21
#